data_AF-A0A9D6N6M7-F1
#
_entry.id   AF-A0A9D6N6M7-F1
#
_cell.length_a   1.000
_cell.length_b   1.000
_cell.length_c   1.000
_cell.angle_alpha   90.00
_cell.angle_beta   90.00
_cell.angle_gamma   90.00
#
_symmetry.space_group_name_H-M   'P 1'
#
loop_
_entity.id
_entity.type
_entity.pdbx_description
1 polymer ?
#
loop_
_entity_poly.entity_id
_entity_poly.type
_entity_poly.pdbx_seq_one_letter_code
_entity_poly.pdbx_strand_id
1 'polypeptide(L)'
;MTIQAQISDFIIEPTAAKFLALRTYVLSSGYHPYSGALRPAREAWQEEGWGRVLDHIFSEMPNLLVCPFAHKLASTAFRHLGDPTGAESERRFYHACLDGIFATGDGSPERPYRVMRAEDKYEVLGALDREPLLEGKSFQARVWSDGEDRRIEAIAVKGGGELCFDLTDSFEWLRRTLGNLAPSMADRFAGFVLRPHVDDFVELRRLCTASSHYKPYSETLSVADRAASEGSWQRVRDLEGEMPDLLLSPRAHDLLRMAYEALGEAANAAMFGSFYQACMRGILASGDGSVERPYMVLRHEDEYDVLCWLGRTLKMQSLIELDGRAVDEMLLDDGSTLYFDITESFVRAGEGGRS
;
A
#
# COMPACT_ATOMS: atom_id res chain seq x y z
N MET A 1 -3.73 -0.68 35.12
CA MET A 1 -3.98 -2.08 34.74
C MET A 1 -2.84 -2.51 33.82
N THR A 2 -2.30 -3.72 33.95
CA THR A 2 -1.27 -4.21 33.01
C THR A 2 -1.89 -4.48 31.64
N ILE A 3 -1.08 -4.47 30.58
CA ILE A 3 -1.57 -4.80 29.23
C ILE A 3 -2.15 -6.21 29.17
N GLN A 4 -1.57 -7.17 29.89
CA GLN A 4 -2.08 -8.54 29.98
C GLN A 4 -3.49 -8.58 30.59
N ALA A 5 -3.75 -7.78 31.62
CA ALA A 5 -5.07 -7.68 32.22
C ALA A 5 -6.08 -7.01 31.28
N GLN A 6 -5.68 -5.99 30.51
CA GLN A 6 -6.51 -5.40 29.46
C GLN A 6 -6.86 -6.39 28.36
N ILE A 7 -5.89 -7.19 27.89
CA ILE A 7 -6.11 -8.23 26.89
C ILE A 7 -7.10 -9.27 27.42
N SER A 8 -6.90 -9.74 28.66
CA SER A 8 -7.76 -10.76 29.26
C SER A 8 -9.20 -10.26 29.43
N ASP A 9 -9.34 -9.02 29.91
CA ASP A 9 -10.63 -8.35 30.09
C ASP A 9 -11.35 -8.08 28.74
N PHE A 10 -10.60 -7.79 27.68
CA PHE A 10 -11.13 -7.64 26.33
C PHE A 10 -11.63 -8.96 25.73
N ILE A 11 -10.88 -10.05 25.88
CA ILE A 11 -11.30 -11.37 25.37
C ILE A 11 -12.60 -11.83 26.03
N ILE A 12 -12.79 -11.52 27.31
CA ILE A 12 -13.99 -11.90 28.07
C ILE A 12 -15.19 -11.04 27.68
N GLU A 13 -14.98 -9.74 27.46
CA GLU A 13 -16.05 -8.78 27.17
C GLU A 13 -15.57 -7.73 26.14
N PRO A 14 -15.68 -8.03 24.83
CA PRO A 14 -15.11 -7.22 23.76
C PRO A 14 -15.94 -5.96 23.45
N THR A 15 -15.99 -5.02 24.40
CA THR A 15 -16.68 -3.73 24.19
C THR A 15 -15.86 -2.78 23.31
N ALA A 16 -16.53 -1.79 22.72
CA ALA A 16 -15.88 -0.72 21.95
C ALA A 16 -14.79 0.01 22.76
N ALA A 17 -15.05 0.30 24.03
CA ALA A 17 -14.09 0.99 24.89
C ALA A 17 -12.81 0.17 25.11
N LYS A 18 -12.94 -1.15 25.33
CA LYS A 18 -11.79 -2.04 25.52
C LYS A 18 -11.03 -2.28 24.21
N PHE A 19 -11.73 -2.45 23.09
CA PHE A 19 -11.12 -2.52 21.76
C PHE A 19 -10.30 -1.26 21.47
N LEU A 20 -10.90 -0.07 21.64
CA LEU A 20 -10.22 1.20 21.42
C LEU A 20 -9.04 1.42 22.37
N ALA A 21 -9.11 0.93 23.62
CA ALA A 21 -7.97 0.98 24.54
C ALA A 21 -6.78 0.13 24.06
N LEU A 22 -7.04 -1.12 23.61
CA LEU A 22 -5.99 -1.96 23.01
C LEU A 22 -5.48 -1.37 21.70
N ARG A 23 -6.36 -0.79 20.89
CA ARG A 23 -6.01 -0.04 19.67
C ARG A 23 -5.00 1.08 19.99
N THR A 24 -5.30 1.93 20.97
CA THR A 24 -4.38 2.98 21.43
C THR A 24 -3.04 2.42 21.88
N TYR A 25 -3.02 1.30 22.59
CA TYR A 25 -1.78 0.63 22.94
C TYR A 25 -0.96 0.23 21.71
N VAL A 26 -1.57 -0.43 20.72
CA VAL A 26 -0.89 -0.84 19.47
C VAL A 26 -0.33 0.37 18.72
N LEU A 27 -1.13 1.44 18.57
CA LEU A 27 -0.70 2.69 17.91
C LEU A 27 0.55 3.29 18.55
N SER A 28 0.66 3.20 19.88
CA SER A 28 1.80 3.72 20.63
C SER A 28 3.00 2.77 20.71
N SER A 29 2.84 1.49 20.35
CA SER A 29 3.81 0.42 20.64
C SER A 29 4.42 -0.22 19.39
N GLY A 30 4.37 0.44 18.23
CA GLY A 30 4.96 -0.08 16.99
C GLY A 30 3.96 -0.40 15.88
N TYR A 31 2.83 0.31 15.82
CA TYR A 31 1.89 0.21 14.72
C TYR A 31 2.54 0.58 13.38
N HIS A 32 2.41 -0.33 12.41
CA HIS A 32 2.90 -0.18 11.06
C HIS A 32 1.91 -0.82 10.07
N PRO A 33 0.91 -0.07 9.58
CA PRO A 33 -0.20 -0.62 8.78
C PRO A 33 0.28 -1.19 7.45
N TYR A 34 1.31 -0.59 6.86
CA TYR A 34 1.88 -0.99 5.57
C TYR A 34 3.11 -1.91 5.68
N SER A 35 3.38 -2.50 6.86
CA SER A 35 4.58 -3.35 7.05
C SER A 35 4.51 -4.69 6.33
N GLY A 36 3.38 -5.02 5.69
CA GLY A 36 3.17 -6.36 5.14
C GLY A 36 3.32 -7.48 6.17
N ALA A 37 3.12 -7.19 7.48
CA ALA A 37 3.32 -8.14 8.59
C ALA A 37 2.63 -9.50 8.38
N LEU A 38 1.49 -9.51 7.68
CA LEU A 38 0.74 -10.73 7.39
C LEU A 38 1.22 -11.48 6.15
N ARG A 39 2.06 -10.89 5.28
CA ARG A 39 2.50 -11.52 4.02
C ARG A 39 3.36 -12.76 4.28
N PRO A 40 4.44 -12.72 5.09
CA PRO A 40 5.22 -13.93 5.40
C PRO A 40 4.37 -15.04 6.04
N ALA A 41 3.42 -14.66 6.92
CA ALA A 41 2.49 -15.63 7.52
C ALA A 41 1.56 -16.27 6.48
N ARG A 42 1.08 -15.52 5.48
CA ARG A 42 0.26 -16.05 4.36
C ARG A 42 1.07 -16.96 3.43
N GLU A 43 2.31 -16.60 3.12
CA GLU A 43 3.21 -17.43 2.31
C GLU A 43 3.51 -18.75 3.02
N ALA A 44 3.89 -18.68 4.30
CA ALA A 44 4.10 -19.86 5.13
C ALA A 44 2.84 -20.73 5.22
N TRP A 45 1.65 -20.13 5.30
CA TRP A 45 0.39 -20.86 5.28
C TRP A 45 0.17 -21.62 3.97
N GLN A 46 0.42 -20.98 2.82
CA GLN A 46 0.26 -21.60 1.51
C GLN A 46 1.23 -22.79 1.31
N GLU A 47 2.39 -22.74 1.95
CA GLU A 47 3.39 -23.80 1.96
C GLU A 47 3.14 -24.86 3.06
N GLU A 48 1.99 -24.82 3.75
CA GLU A 48 1.67 -25.67 4.91
C GLU A 48 2.73 -25.61 6.03
N GLY A 49 3.48 -24.51 6.11
CA GLY A 49 4.50 -24.24 7.11
C GLY A 49 3.93 -23.71 8.42
N TRP A 50 3.05 -24.46 9.08
CA TRP A 50 2.26 -24.00 10.23
C TRP A 50 3.07 -23.41 11.39
N GLY A 51 4.27 -23.94 11.67
CA GLY A 51 5.17 -23.36 12.69
C GLY A 51 5.63 -21.94 12.31
N ARG A 52 6.05 -21.75 11.05
CA ARG A 52 6.46 -20.44 10.53
C ARG A 52 5.32 -19.43 10.54
N VAL A 53 4.07 -19.86 10.34
CA VAL A 53 2.89 -18.98 10.47
C VAL A 53 2.84 -18.36 11.87
N LEU A 54 3.02 -19.17 12.92
CA LEU A 54 3.02 -18.70 14.30
C LEU A 54 4.23 -17.80 14.58
N ASP A 55 5.42 -18.20 14.14
CA ASP A 55 6.64 -17.41 14.31
C ASP A 55 6.48 -16.00 13.74
N HIS A 56 5.96 -15.88 12.51
CA HIS A 56 5.72 -14.59 11.86
C HIS A 56 4.64 -13.75 12.56
N ILE A 57 3.54 -14.36 13.01
CA ILE A 57 2.48 -13.62 13.69
C ILE A 57 2.96 -13.09 15.05
N PHE A 58 3.63 -13.93 15.84
CA PHE A 58 4.04 -13.55 17.18
C PHE A 58 5.27 -12.64 17.20
N SER A 59 6.15 -12.69 16.20
CA SER A 59 7.25 -11.72 16.05
C SER A 59 6.76 -10.30 15.75
N GLU A 60 5.55 -10.18 15.20
CA GLU A 60 4.90 -8.91 14.86
C GLU A 60 3.97 -8.40 15.99
N MET A 61 4.03 -8.95 17.19
CA MET A 61 3.32 -8.37 18.34
C MET A 61 4.09 -7.17 18.91
N PRO A 62 3.43 -6.05 19.28
CA PRO A 62 1.98 -5.87 19.37
C PRO A 62 1.31 -5.34 18.09
N ASN A 63 2.03 -5.16 16.98
CA ASN A 63 1.52 -4.61 15.71
C ASN A 63 0.31 -5.41 15.15
N LEU A 64 0.20 -6.71 15.44
CA LEU A 64 -0.92 -7.58 15.05
C LEU A 64 -1.93 -7.88 16.17
N LEU A 65 -1.79 -7.28 17.37
CA LEU A 65 -2.57 -7.66 18.55
C LEU A 65 -4.08 -7.53 18.40
N VAL A 66 -4.57 -6.59 17.60
CA VAL A 66 -6.02 -6.38 17.37
C VAL A 66 -6.39 -6.62 15.90
N CYS A 67 -5.62 -7.47 15.21
CA CYS A 67 -5.84 -7.86 13.82
C CYS A 67 -6.59 -9.21 13.78
N PRO A 68 -7.92 -9.25 13.48
CA PRO A 68 -8.67 -10.50 13.46
C PRO A 68 -8.02 -11.55 12.57
N PHE A 69 -7.53 -11.16 11.39
CA PHE A 69 -6.95 -12.10 10.44
C PHE A 69 -5.70 -12.81 10.98
N ALA A 70 -4.86 -12.11 11.76
CA ALA A 70 -3.70 -12.72 12.40
C ALA A 70 -4.13 -13.86 13.35
N HIS A 71 -5.11 -13.60 14.22
CA HIS A 71 -5.61 -14.60 15.17
C HIS A 71 -6.33 -15.78 14.49
N LYS A 72 -7.02 -15.54 13.36
CA LYS A 72 -7.60 -16.61 12.54
C LYS A 72 -6.53 -17.53 11.92
N LEU A 73 -5.45 -16.94 11.40
CA LEU A 73 -4.31 -17.70 10.90
C LEU A 73 -3.64 -18.50 12.03
N ALA A 74 -3.36 -17.86 13.16
CA ALA A 74 -2.74 -18.53 14.31
C ALA A 74 -3.60 -19.69 14.84
N SER A 75 -4.91 -19.49 14.98
CA SER A 75 -5.86 -20.54 15.41
C SER A 75 -5.79 -21.79 14.53
N THR A 76 -5.73 -21.60 13.22
CA THR A 76 -5.68 -22.73 12.29
C THR A 76 -4.30 -23.38 12.28
N ALA A 77 -3.22 -22.61 12.34
CA ALA A 77 -1.86 -23.15 12.48
C ALA A 77 -1.71 -24.03 13.74
N PHE A 78 -2.21 -23.57 14.90
CA PHE A 78 -2.23 -24.39 16.12
C PHE A 78 -3.01 -25.70 15.94
N ARG A 79 -4.15 -25.67 15.23
CA ARG A 79 -4.93 -26.88 14.94
C ARG A 79 -4.13 -27.90 14.13
N HIS A 80 -3.41 -27.45 13.10
CA HIS A 80 -2.56 -28.31 12.29
C HIS A 80 -1.34 -28.85 13.05
N LEU A 81 -0.85 -28.11 14.04
CA LEU A 81 0.24 -28.55 14.93
C LEU A 81 -0.23 -29.48 16.07
N GLY A 82 -1.53 -29.79 16.15
CA GLY A 82 -2.07 -30.65 17.20
C GLY A 82 -2.18 -29.98 18.57
N ASP A 83 -2.24 -28.64 18.62
CA ASP A 83 -2.48 -27.87 19.85
C ASP A 83 -3.91 -27.29 19.87
N PRO A 84 -4.90 -28.05 20.40
CA PRO A 84 -6.27 -27.57 20.48
C PRO A 84 -6.46 -26.41 21.47
N THR A 85 -5.58 -26.25 22.45
CA THR A 85 -5.69 -25.18 23.45
C THR A 85 -5.26 -23.86 22.84
N GLY A 86 -4.11 -23.82 22.17
CA GLY A 86 -3.66 -22.67 21.38
C GLY A 86 -4.68 -22.30 20.31
N ALA A 87 -5.20 -23.28 19.59
CA ALA A 87 -6.21 -23.06 18.55
C ALA A 87 -7.47 -22.38 19.09
N GLU A 88 -7.99 -22.84 20.23
CA GLU A 88 -9.18 -22.25 20.86
C GLU A 88 -8.90 -20.87 21.45
N SER A 89 -7.71 -20.65 22.04
CA SER A 89 -7.32 -19.34 22.56
C SER A 89 -7.31 -18.28 21.45
N GLU A 90 -6.62 -18.56 20.34
CA GLU A 90 -6.56 -17.64 19.19
C GLU A 90 -7.91 -17.49 18.50
N ARG A 91 -8.74 -18.53 18.48
CA ARG A 91 -10.11 -18.43 17.95
C ARG A 91 -10.97 -17.47 18.78
N ARG A 92 -10.86 -17.50 20.11
CA ARG A 92 -11.54 -16.54 20.99
C ARG A 92 -11.04 -15.13 20.75
N PHE A 93 -9.74 -14.97 20.57
CA PHE A 93 -9.15 -13.66 20.27
C PHE A 93 -9.65 -13.10 18.93
N TYR A 94 -9.73 -13.95 17.89
CA TYR A 94 -10.32 -13.59 16.59
C TYR A 94 -11.75 -13.06 16.74
N HIS A 95 -12.61 -13.79 17.46
CA HIS A 95 -13.99 -13.36 17.69
C HIS A 95 -14.06 -12.08 18.54
N ALA A 96 -13.23 -11.97 19.58
CA ALA A 96 -13.17 -10.75 20.40
C ALA A 96 -12.75 -9.53 19.57
N CYS A 97 -11.81 -9.66 18.63
CA CYS A 97 -11.45 -8.57 17.72
C CYS A 97 -12.62 -8.15 16.83
N LEU A 98 -13.34 -9.11 16.23
CA LEU A 98 -14.52 -8.81 15.42
C LEU A 98 -15.63 -8.14 16.23
N ASP A 99 -15.97 -8.68 17.40
CA ASP A 99 -16.97 -8.11 18.30
C ASP A 99 -16.58 -6.69 18.74
N GLY A 100 -15.29 -6.48 19.03
CA GLY A 100 -14.72 -5.17 19.35
C GLY A 100 -14.89 -4.17 18.21
N ILE A 101 -14.60 -4.58 16.97
CA ILE A 101 -14.83 -3.76 15.76
C ILE A 101 -16.32 -3.47 15.58
N PHE A 102 -17.18 -4.48 15.67
CA PHE A 102 -18.63 -4.33 15.56
C PHE A 102 -19.21 -3.41 16.63
N ALA A 103 -18.62 -3.37 17.83
CA ALA A 103 -19.06 -2.46 18.88
C ALA A 103 -18.74 -0.98 18.56
N THR A 104 -17.80 -0.69 17.64
CA THR A 104 -17.42 0.70 17.32
C THR A 104 -18.41 1.44 16.41
N GLY A 105 -19.24 0.72 15.66
CA GLY A 105 -20.12 1.30 14.65
C GLY A 105 -21.15 0.30 14.12
N ASP A 106 -21.88 0.68 13.08
CA ASP A 106 -22.82 -0.20 12.36
C ASP A 106 -22.51 -0.29 10.86
N GLY A 107 -21.38 0.30 10.43
CA GLY A 107 -20.95 0.31 9.04
C GLY A 107 -21.65 1.38 8.20
N SER A 108 -22.50 2.24 8.78
CA SER A 108 -23.01 3.44 8.10
C SER A 108 -21.92 4.52 7.97
N PRO A 109 -22.09 5.51 7.08
CA PRO A 109 -21.22 6.67 7.00
C PRO A 109 -21.11 7.44 8.33
N GLU A 110 -22.18 7.50 9.12
CA GLU A 110 -22.23 8.20 10.40
C GLU A 110 -21.53 7.42 11.52
N ARG A 111 -21.59 6.08 11.46
CA ARG A 111 -21.01 5.17 12.45
C ARG A 111 -20.22 4.05 11.75
N PRO A 112 -19.12 4.39 11.06
CA PRO A 112 -18.31 3.42 10.35
C PRO A 112 -17.63 2.46 11.34
N TYR A 113 -17.33 1.25 10.89
CA TYR A 113 -16.52 0.32 11.68
C TYR A 113 -15.09 0.84 11.78
N ARG A 114 -14.53 0.93 12.99
CA ARG A 114 -13.16 1.38 13.20
C ARG A 114 -12.20 0.20 13.12
N VAL A 115 -11.36 0.21 12.10
CA VAL A 115 -10.36 -0.84 11.85
C VAL A 115 -8.95 -0.33 12.11
N MET A 116 -8.00 -1.25 12.26
CA MET A 116 -6.58 -0.92 12.37
C MET A 116 -5.85 -1.10 11.05
N ARG A 117 -6.32 -2.01 10.20
CA ARG A 117 -5.68 -2.30 8.93
C ARG A 117 -6.71 -2.40 7.83
N ALA A 118 -6.27 -2.15 6.60
CA ALA A 118 -7.12 -2.35 5.44
C ALA A 118 -7.52 -3.82 5.28
N GLU A 119 -6.76 -4.77 5.82
CA GLU A 119 -7.12 -6.19 5.80
C GLU A 119 -8.28 -6.54 6.75
N ASP A 120 -8.44 -5.80 7.86
CA ASP A 120 -9.47 -6.09 8.87
C ASP A 120 -10.88 -5.95 8.27
N LYS A 121 -11.07 -5.05 7.31
CA LYS A 121 -12.37 -4.83 6.64
C LYS A 121 -12.88 -6.07 5.92
N TYR A 122 -11.98 -6.92 5.41
CA TYR A 122 -12.38 -8.15 4.73
C TYR A 122 -12.82 -9.24 5.72
N GLU A 123 -12.27 -9.25 6.93
CA GLU A 123 -12.76 -10.13 7.99
C GLU A 123 -14.13 -9.67 8.51
N VAL A 124 -14.36 -8.35 8.60
CA VAL A 124 -15.69 -7.79 8.89
C VAL A 124 -16.71 -8.17 7.81
N LEU A 125 -16.36 -8.00 6.53
CA LEU A 125 -17.22 -8.40 5.39
C LEU A 125 -17.56 -9.89 5.46
N GLY A 126 -16.57 -10.76 5.68
CA GLY A 126 -16.78 -12.20 5.81
C GLY A 126 -17.65 -12.58 7.00
N ALA A 127 -17.46 -11.93 8.15
CA ALA A 127 -18.26 -12.18 9.35
C ALA A 127 -19.73 -11.72 9.22
N LEU A 128 -20.00 -10.72 8.39
CA LEU A 128 -21.35 -10.26 8.07
C LEU A 128 -22.00 -11.01 6.89
N ASP A 129 -21.33 -12.02 6.33
CA ASP A 129 -21.73 -12.72 5.10
C ASP A 129 -22.01 -11.74 3.94
N ARG A 130 -21.13 -10.74 3.81
CA ARG A 130 -21.20 -9.71 2.76
C ARG A 130 -20.07 -9.89 1.79
N GLU A 131 -20.42 -10.11 0.53
CA GLU A 131 -19.45 -10.09 -0.56
C GLU A 131 -19.32 -8.68 -1.12
N PRO A 132 -18.10 -8.14 -1.25
CA PRO A 132 -17.89 -6.85 -1.90
C PRO A 132 -18.24 -6.93 -3.40
N LEU A 133 -18.79 -5.85 -3.94
CA LEU A 133 -19.12 -5.72 -5.35
C LEU A 133 -17.83 -5.51 -6.17
N LEU A 134 -17.63 -6.35 -7.18
CA LEU A 134 -16.48 -6.29 -8.07
C LEU A 134 -16.84 -5.60 -9.38
N GLU A 135 -15.95 -4.73 -9.85
CA GLU A 135 -15.92 -4.24 -11.22
C GLU A 135 -14.58 -4.68 -11.85
N GLY A 136 -14.65 -5.70 -12.71
CA GLY A 136 -13.45 -6.40 -13.19
C GLY A 136 -12.72 -7.13 -12.06
N LYS A 137 -11.47 -6.72 -11.78
CA LYS A 137 -10.61 -7.30 -10.72
C LYS A 137 -10.54 -6.45 -9.45
N SER A 138 -11.31 -5.36 -9.38
CA SER A 138 -11.25 -4.38 -8.29
C SER A 138 -12.59 -4.28 -7.57
N PHE A 139 -12.56 -4.08 -6.25
CA PHE A 139 -13.77 -3.77 -5.49
C PHE A 139 -14.20 -2.32 -5.74
N GLN A 140 -15.52 -2.08 -5.79
CA GLN A 140 -16.05 -0.73 -5.80
C GLN A 140 -15.95 -0.14 -4.39
N ALA A 141 -14.95 0.72 -4.20
CA ALA A 141 -14.74 1.43 -2.95
C ALA A 141 -14.53 2.92 -3.20
N ARG A 142 -14.99 3.74 -2.25
CA ARG A 142 -14.82 5.20 -2.25
C ARG A 142 -14.16 5.62 -0.96
N VAL A 143 -13.14 6.47 -1.04
CA VAL A 143 -12.47 7.04 0.14
C VAL A 143 -12.75 8.54 0.20
N TRP A 144 -13.17 9.05 1.35
CA TRP A 144 -13.38 10.49 1.55
C TRP A 144 -12.99 10.93 2.96
N SER A 145 -12.84 12.25 3.11
CA SER A 145 -12.80 12.93 4.40
C SER A 145 -14.19 13.44 4.75
N ASP A 146 -14.66 13.19 5.96
CA ASP A 146 -15.98 13.65 6.42
C ASP A 146 -15.97 15.08 6.98
N GLY A 147 -14.82 15.76 6.95
CA GLY A 147 -14.64 17.11 7.49
C GLY A 147 -14.20 17.17 8.95
N GLU A 148 -14.23 16.05 9.69
CA GLU A 148 -13.68 15.91 11.06
C GLU A 148 -12.32 15.20 11.05
N ASP A 149 -11.59 15.31 9.94
CA ASP A 149 -10.34 14.60 9.67
C ASP A 149 -10.44 13.06 9.65
N ARG A 150 -11.64 12.47 9.76
CA ARG A 150 -11.78 11.03 9.56
C ARG A 150 -11.53 10.67 8.11
N ARG A 151 -10.95 9.50 7.87
CA ARG A 151 -10.77 8.93 6.52
C ARG A 151 -11.63 7.69 6.41
N ILE A 152 -12.74 7.83 5.70
CA ILE A 152 -13.74 6.77 5.59
C ILE A 152 -13.61 6.11 4.22
N GLU A 153 -13.57 4.77 4.22
CA GLU A 153 -13.71 3.96 3.03
C GLU A 153 -15.08 3.29 3.04
N ALA A 154 -15.90 3.53 2.01
CA ALA A 154 -17.12 2.77 1.76
C ALA A 154 -16.82 1.68 0.73
N ILE A 155 -17.22 0.45 1.02
CA ILE A 155 -17.17 -0.69 0.10
C ILE A 155 -18.60 -1.06 -0.29
N ALA A 156 -18.91 -1.00 -1.59
CA ALA A 156 -20.17 -1.49 -2.10
C ALA A 156 -20.26 -3.02 -1.98
N VAL A 157 -21.42 -3.56 -1.62
CA VAL A 157 -21.61 -5.00 -1.40
C VAL A 157 -22.67 -5.59 -2.33
N LYS A 158 -22.54 -6.88 -2.66
CA LYS A 158 -23.54 -7.62 -3.43
C LYS A 158 -24.87 -7.62 -2.69
N GLY A 159 -25.95 -7.44 -3.45
CA GLY A 159 -27.30 -7.25 -2.89
C GLY A 159 -27.64 -5.79 -2.57
N GLY A 160 -26.72 -4.85 -2.80
CA GLY A 160 -26.92 -3.42 -2.63
C GLY A 160 -26.48 -2.89 -1.27
N GLY A 161 -26.25 -1.58 -1.20
CA GLY A 161 -25.71 -0.90 -0.02
C GLY A 161 -24.19 -0.81 0.00
N GLU A 162 -23.68 -0.14 1.02
CA GLU A 162 -22.25 0.05 1.27
C GLU A 162 -21.95 -0.22 2.75
N LEU A 163 -20.74 -0.68 3.05
CA LEU A 163 -20.20 -0.74 4.41
C LEU A 163 -19.01 0.21 4.54
N CYS A 164 -19.04 1.04 5.57
CA CYS A 164 -18.08 2.10 5.81
C CYS A 164 -17.08 1.72 6.91
N PHE A 165 -15.81 2.01 6.66
CA PHE A 165 -14.67 1.72 7.53
C PHE A 165 -13.86 2.98 7.81
N ASP A 166 -13.56 3.25 9.08
CA ASP A 166 -12.67 4.34 9.50
C ASP A 166 -11.21 3.86 9.46
N LEU A 167 -10.44 4.44 8.53
CA LEU A 167 -9.02 4.17 8.26
C LEU A 167 -8.11 5.31 8.72
N THR A 168 -8.61 6.24 9.55
CA THR A 168 -7.91 7.48 9.91
C THR A 168 -6.48 7.23 10.37
N ASP A 169 -6.25 6.24 11.23
CA ASP A 169 -4.93 5.92 11.76
C ASP A 169 -3.92 5.49 10.70
N SER A 170 -4.35 4.73 9.69
CA SER A 170 -3.50 4.31 8.56
C SER A 170 -3.05 5.51 7.72
N PHE A 171 -3.96 6.47 7.53
CA PHE A 171 -3.70 7.70 6.79
C PHE A 171 -2.81 8.65 7.60
N GLU A 172 -3.11 8.86 8.88
CA GLU A 172 -2.29 9.68 9.76
C GLU A 172 -0.87 9.13 9.90
N TRP A 173 -0.74 7.81 10.03
CA TRP A 173 0.57 7.15 10.06
C TRP A 173 1.35 7.47 8.80
N LEU A 174 0.74 7.29 7.62
CA LEU A 174 1.42 7.57 6.36
C LEU A 174 1.79 9.05 6.21
N ARG A 175 0.90 9.95 6.62
CA ARG A 175 1.16 11.40 6.59
C ARG A 175 2.36 11.79 7.45
N ARG A 176 2.53 11.15 8.62
CA ARG A 176 3.70 11.36 9.49
C ARG A 176 4.97 10.79 8.85
N THR A 177 4.88 9.60 8.25
CA THR A 177 6.00 8.93 7.57
C THR A 177 6.49 9.70 6.35
N LEU A 178 5.56 10.24 5.55
CA LEU A 178 5.85 11.02 4.34
C LEU A 178 5.81 12.53 4.61
N GLY A 179 6.27 12.98 5.79
CA GLY A 179 6.04 14.32 6.35
C GLY A 179 6.41 15.55 5.50
N ASN A 180 7.06 15.37 4.35
CA ASN A 180 7.36 16.42 3.37
C ASN A 180 6.22 16.65 2.35
N LEU A 181 5.21 15.79 2.33
CA LEU A 181 4.08 15.91 1.41
C LEU A 181 3.04 16.91 1.92
N ALA A 182 2.45 17.68 1.00
CA ALA A 182 1.24 18.43 1.29
C ALA A 182 0.13 17.46 1.77
N PRO A 183 -0.69 17.80 2.79
CA PRO A 183 -1.66 16.88 3.38
C PRO A 183 -2.61 16.22 2.35
N SER A 184 -3.06 16.99 1.35
CA SER A 184 -3.92 16.48 0.27
C SER A 184 -3.23 15.46 -0.63
N MET A 185 -1.93 15.60 -0.87
CA MET A 185 -1.13 14.66 -1.66
C MET A 185 -0.85 13.38 -0.87
N ALA A 186 -0.49 13.51 0.42
CA ALA A 186 -0.29 12.37 1.31
C ALA A 186 -1.55 11.51 1.42
N ASP A 187 -2.72 12.14 1.57
CA ASP A 187 -3.99 11.42 1.67
C ASP A 187 -4.35 10.70 0.37
N ARG A 188 -4.16 11.34 -0.78
CA ARG A 188 -4.39 10.69 -2.07
C ARG A 188 -3.43 9.53 -2.29
N PHE A 189 -2.16 9.69 -1.93
CA PHE A 189 -1.18 8.62 -2.03
C PHE A 189 -1.51 7.45 -1.09
N ALA A 190 -1.97 7.71 0.13
CA ALA A 190 -2.46 6.67 1.03
C ALA A 190 -3.61 5.87 0.41
N GLY A 191 -4.62 6.56 -0.12
CA GLY A 191 -5.73 5.92 -0.82
C GLY A 191 -5.27 5.10 -2.02
N PHE A 192 -4.34 5.64 -2.81
CA PHE A 192 -3.76 4.96 -3.97
C PHE A 192 -2.97 3.71 -3.59
N VAL A 193 -2.15 3.74 -2.54
CA VAL A 193 -1.39 2.57 -2.08
C VAL A 193 -2.33 1.46 -1.62
N LEU A 194 -3.41 1.82 -0.91
CA LEU A 194 -4.42 0.87 -0.44
C LEU A 194 -5.23 0.26 -1.59
N ARG A 195 -5.51 1.07 -2.61
CA ARG A 195 -6.30 0.68 -3.77
C ARG A 195 -5.75 1.35 -5.03
N PRO A 196 -4.76 0.74 -5.69
CA PRO A 196 -4.22 1.30 -6.93
C PRO A 196 -5.31 1.30 -8.01
N HIS A 197 -5.84 2.48 -8.32
CA HIS A 197 -6.82 2.71 -9.38
C HIS A 197 -6.27 3.75 -10.36
N VAL A 198 -6.65 3.63 -11.63
CA VAL A 198 -6.14 4.52 -12.69
C VAL A 198 -6.47 5.99 -12.42
N ASP A 199 -7.69 6.30 -11.97
CA ASP A 199 -8.08 7.68 -11.66
C ASP A 199 -7.24 8.30 -10.53
N ASP A 200 -6.92 7.50 -9.51
CA ASP A 200 -6.08 7.94 -8.38
C ASP A 200 -4.63 8.19 -8.86
N PHE A 201 -4.11 7.31 -9.73
CA PHE A 201 -2.80 7.47 -10.35
C PHE A 201 -2.73 8.74 -11.24
N VAL A 202 -3.73 8.95 -12.10
CA VAL A 202 -3.78 10.11 -13.00
C VAL A 202 -3.87 11.42 -12.21
N GLU A 203 -4.68 11.48 -11.17
CA GLU A 203 -4.77 12.67 -10.33
C GLU A 203 -3.49 12.91 -9.51
N LEU A 204 -2.87 11.86 -8.94
CA LEU A 204 -1.58 12.00 -8.29
C LEU A 204 -0.49 12.45 -9.26
N ARG A 205 -0.48 11.92 -10.50
CA ARG A 205 0.43 12.35 -11.55
C ARG A 205 0.26 13.85 -11.81
N ARG A 206 -0.97 14.33 -11.97
CA ARG A 206 -1.26 15.75 -12.14
C ARG A 206 -0.74 16.61 -10.98
N LEU A 207 -0.89 16.13 -9.74
CA LEU A 207 -0.39 16.83 -8.56
C LEU A 207 1.14 16.85 -8.49
N CYS A 208 1.79 15.74 -8.83
CA CYS A 208 3.24 15.64 -8.91
C CYS A 208 3.79 16.56 -10.01
N THR A 209 3.26 16.51 -11.23
CA THR A 209 3.78 17.31 -12.36
C THR A 209 3.56 18.81 -12.17
N ALA A 210 2.47 19.21 -11.49
CA ALA A 210 2.20 20.60 -11.13
C ALA A 210 3.11 21.14 -10.00
N SER A 211 3.83 20.27 -9.28
CA SER A 211 4.73 20.68 -8.20
C SER A 211 5.96 21.42 -8.74
N SER A 212 6.39 22.47 -8.03
CA SER A 212 7.68 23.13 -8.30
C SER A 212 8.89 22.23 -8.04
N HIS A 213 8.69 21.10 -7.34
CA HIS A 213 9.73 20.12 -7.07
C HIS A 213 9.91 19.12 -8.21
N TYR A 214 9.01 19.08 -9.20
CA TYR A 214 9.06 18.09 -10.28
C TYR A 214 10.24 18.32 -11.22
N LYS A 215 11.18 17.38 -11.21
CA LYS A 215 12.45 17.39 -11.94
C LYS A 215 12.64 16.05 -12.67
N PRO A 216 11.93 15.83 -13.79
CA PRO A 216 11.91 14.53 -14.50
C PRO A 216 13.26 14.09 -15.09
N TYR A 217 14.23 15.00 -15.18
CA TYR A 217 15.59 14.74 -15.69
C TYR A 217 16.67 14.95 -14.62
N SER A 218 16.33 14.88 -13.35
CA SER A 218 17.33 14.92 -12.27
C SER A 218 18.18 13.63 -12.26
N GLU A 219 19.45 13.74 -11.88
CA GLU A 219 20.34 12.56 -11.71
C GLU A 219 20.09 11.80 -10.40
N THR A 220 19.09 12.18 -9.63
CA THR A 220 18.82 11.66 -8.27
C THR A 220 18.74 10.13 -8.24
N LEU A 221 17.98 9.53 -9.17
CA LEU A 221 17.85 8.08 -9.24
C LEU A 221 19.17 7.40 -9.65
N SER A 222 19.89 7.93 -10.65
CA SER A 222 21.17 7.36 -11.05
C SER A 222 22.25 7.45 -9.95
N VAL A 223 22.21 8.49 -9.12
CA VAL A 223 23.08 8.61 -7.93
C VAL A 223 22.74 7.53 -6.90
N ALA A 224 21.45 7.28 -6.65
CA ALA A 224 21.01 6.21 -5.75
C ALA A 224 21.30 4.80 -6.31
N ASP A 225 21.14 4.61 -7.62
CA ASP A 225 21.82 3.66 -8.52
C ASP A 225 23.19 3.19 -8.04
N ARG A 226 24.12 4.13 -8.15
CA ARG A 226 25.52 3.90 -7.83
C ARG A 226 25.70 3.62 -6.35
N ALA A 227 25.02 4.35 -5.47
CA ALA A 227 25.09 4.14 -4.03
C ALA A 227 24.64 2.71 -3.63
N ALA A 228 23.54 2.21 -4.20
CA ALA A 228 23.07 0.84 -3.99
C ALA A 228 24.08 -0.19 -4.50
N SER A 229 24.65 0.03 -5.68
CA SER A 229 25.67 -0.85 -6.27
C SER A 229 26.96 -0.90 -5.44
N GLU A 230 27.29 0.19 -4.74
CA GLU A 230 28.43 0.30 -3.82
C GLU A 230 28.10 -0.20 -2.39
N GLY A 231 26.85 -0.61 -2.12
CA GLY A 231 26.40 -1.01 -0.78
C GLY A 231 26.22 0.15 0.20
N SER A 232 26.17 1.39 -0.28
CA SER A 232 25.99 2.61 0.52
C SER A 232 24.51 2.86 0.84
N TRP A 233 23.89 1.93 1.57
CA TRP A 233 22.43 1.91 1.82
C TRP A 233 21.90 3.13 2.57
N GLN A 234 22.68 3.73 3.49
CA GLN A 234 22.31 5.00 4.12
C GLN A 234 22.09 6.11 3.10
N ARG A 235 22.93 6.19 2.06
CA ARG A 235 22.81 7.22 1.03
C ARG A 235 21.61 6.99 0.12
N VAL A 236 21.20 5.74 -0.08
CA VAL A 236 19.96 5.43 -0.80
C VAL A 236 18.72 5.94 -0.04
N ARG A 237 18.75 5.94 1.31
CA ARG A 237 17.66 6.50 2.13
C ARG A 237 17.46 8.00 1.96
N ASP A 238 18.46 8.73 1.48
CA ASP A 238 18.32 10.16 1.20
C ASP A 238 17.21 10.45 0.17
N LEU A 239 16.81 9.45 -0.64
CA LEU A 239 15.66 9.53 -1.55
C LEU A 239 14.34 9.90 -0.85
N GLU A 240 14.18 9.67 0.45
CA GLU A 240 12.98 10.11 1.19
C GLU A 240 12.83 11.63 1.18
N GLY A 241 13.95 12.35 1.17
CA GLY A 241 13.98 13.82 1.08
C GLY A 241 13.58 14.37 -0.29
N GLU A 242 13.51 13.51 -1.30
CA GLU A 242 13.20 13.89 -2.69
C GLU A 242 11.69 13.80 -2.98
N MET A 243 10.86 13.41 -2.00
CA MET A 243 9.42 13.51 -2.10
C MET A 243 8.98 15.00 -2.08
N PRO A 244 8.07 15.45 -2.95
CA PRO A 244 7.17 14.65 -3.80
C PRO A 244 7.69 14.32 -5.21
N ASP A 245 8.89 14.73 -5.61
CA ASP A 245 9.41 14.50 -6.99
C ASP A 245 9.43 13.01 -7.35
N LEU A 246 9.78 12.16 -6.40
CA LEU A 246 9.87 10.71 -6.57
C LEU A 246 8.64 9.94 -6.09
N LEU A 247 7.54 10.61 -5.74
CA LEU A 247 6.39 9.98 -5.08
C LEU A 247 5.76 8.85 -5.91
N LEU A 248 5.72 9.02 -7.23
CA LEU A 248 5.18 8.02 -8.16
C LEU A 248 6.26 7.23 -8.91
N SER A 249 7.53 7.35 -8.53
CA SER A 249 8.63 6.60 -9.15
C SER A 249 8.72 5.19 -8.58
N PRO A 250 8.45 4.13 -9.37
CA PRO A 250 8.64 2.76 -8.90
C PRO A 250 10.09 2.51 -8.48
N ARG A 251 11.08 2.95 -9.29
CA ARG A 251 12.50 2.83 -8.98
C ARG A 251 12.88 3.36 -7.61
N ALA A 252 12.41 4.56 -7.25
CA ALA A 252 12.72 5.17 -5.95
C ALA A 252 12.27 4.29 -4.79
N HIS A 253 11.04 3.77 -4.88
CA HIS A 253 10.46 2.90 -3.86
C HIS A 253 11.15 1.53 -3.81
N ASP A 254 11.57 0.97 -4.94
CA ASP A 254 12.32 -0.30 -4.96
C ASP A 254 13.73 -0.14 -4.35
N LEU A 255 14.42 0.96 -4.65
CA LEU A 255 15.71 1.30 -4.05
C LEU A 255 15.59 1.50 -2.54
N LEU A 256 14.56 2.23 -2.08
CA LEU A 256 14.29 2.41 -0.65
C LEU A 256 13.97 1.07 0.02
N ARG A 257 13.17 0.21 -0.61
CA ARG A 257 12.92 -1.16 -0.13
C ARG A 257 14.24 -1.91 0.07
N MET A 258 15.09 -1.96 -0.95
CA MET A 258 16.39 -2.64 -0.88
C MET A 258 17.28 -2.07 0.23
N ALA A 259 17.34 -0.75 0.37
CA ALA A 259 18.12 -0.10 1.41
C ALA A 259 17.63 -0.49 2.81
N TYR A 260 16.31 -0.50 3.04
CA TYR A 260 15.73 -0.92 4.31
C TYR A 260 15.94 -2.41 4.59
N GLU A 261 15.86 -3.28 3.58
CA GLU A 261 16.20 -4.71 3.72
C GLU A 261 17.66 -4.90 4.14
N ALA A 262 18.58 -4.22 3.46
CA ALA A 262 20.01 -4.31 3.74
C ALA A 262 20.39 -3.79 5.14
N LEU A 263 19.58 -2.87 5.69
CA LEU A 263 19.75 -2.31 7.03
C LEU A 263 19.01 -3.08 8.13
N GLY A 264 18.31 -4.17 7.78
CA GLY A 264 17.56 -5.00 8.73
C GLY A 264 16.24 -4.37 9.21
N GLU A 265 15.72 -3.38 8.48
CA GLU A 265 14.49 -2.65 8.80
C GLU A 265 13.30 -3.20 7.97
N ALA A 266 12.92 -4.44 8.24
CA ALA A 266 11.96 -5.20 7.42
C ALA A 266 10.59 -4.53 7.24
N ALA A 267 10.08 -3.82 8.25
CA ALA A 267 8.78 -3.15 8.17
C ALA A 267 8.78 -1.99 7.16
N ASN A 268 9.84 -1.16 7.15
CA ASN A 268 10.02 -0.09 6.19
C ASN A 268 10.24 -0.65 4.78
N ALA A 269 11.03 -1.71 4.65
CA ALA A 269 11.20 -2.41 3.38
C ALA A 269 9.87 -2.86 2.78
N ALA A 270 9.03 -3.53 3.57
CA ALA A 270 7.75 -4.01 3.10
C ALA A 270 6.77 -2.88 2.71
N MET A 271 6.83 -1.74 3.40
CA MET A 271 6.08 -0.55 3.02
C MET A 271 6.51 -0.01 1.66
N PHE A 272 7.81 0.24 1.47
CA PHE A 272 8.32 0.74 0.20
C PHE A 272 8.10 -0.27 -0.94
N GLY A 273 8.16 -1.58 -0.64
CA GLY A 273 7.72 -2.61 -1.58
C GLY A 273 6.24 -2.49 -1.95
N SER A 274 5.37 -2.11 -1.01
CA SER A 274 3.95 -1.85 -1.31
C SER A 274 3.77 -0.60 -2.18
N PHE A 275 4.57 0.46 -1.95
CA PHE A 275 4.55 1.67 -2.78
C PHE A 275 5.04 1.39 -4.20
N TYR A 276 6.13 0.63 -4.35
CA TYR A 276 6.63 0.15 -5.65
C TYR A 276 5.52 -0.59 -6.42
N GLN A 277 4.88 -1.58 -5.78
CA GLN A 277 3.80 -2.35 -6.39
C GLN A 277 2.59 -1.48 -6.77
N ALA A 278 2.24 -0.50 -5.94
CA ALA A 278 1.16 0.44 -6.25
C ALA A 278 1.50 1.30 -7.48
N CYS A 279 2.70 1.88 -7.54
CA CYS A 279 3.14 2.70 -8.67
C CYS A 279 3.15 1.89 -9.98
N MET A 280 3.71 0.68 -9.96
CA MET A 280 3.71 -0.20 -11.14
C MET A 280 2.29 -0.54 -11.62
N ARG A 281 1.37 -0.85 -10.70
CA ARG A 281 -0.03 -1.10 -11.05
C ARG A 281 -0.72 0.15 -11.59
N GLY A 282 -0.40 1.33 -11.07
CA GLY A 282 -0.91 2.60 -11.58
C GLY A 282 -0.50 2.85 -13.02
N ILE A 283 0.80 2.70 -13.33
CA ILE A 283 1.34 2.85 -14.69
C ILE A 283 0.67 1.82 -15.62
N LEU A 284 0.66 0.54 -15.25
CA LEU A 284 0.06 -0.52 -16.08
C LEU A 284 -1.46 -0.41 -16.24
N ALA A 285 -2.16 0.29 -15.34
CA ALA A 285 -3.60 0.55 -15.46
C ALA A 285 -3.92 1.76 -16.35
N SER A 286 -2.94 2.65 -16.59
CA SER A 286 -3.13 3.86 -17.42
C SER A 286 -3.31 3.56 -18.91
N GLY A 287 -2.81 2.41 -19.37
CA GLY A 287 -2.81 2.01 -20.77
C GLY A 287 -2.62 0.51 -20.93
N ASP A 288 -2.38 0.06 -22.16
CA ASP A 288 -1.97 -1.31 -22.48
C ASP A 288 -0.65 -1.35 -23.27
N GLY A 289 0.01 -0.19 -23.39
CA GLY A 289 1.28 -0.05 -24.10
C GLY A 289 1.14 0.01 -25.62
N SER A 290 -0.09 0.00 -26.16
CA SER A 290 -0.35 0.27 -27.58
C SER A 290 -0.19 1.76 -27.91
N VAL A 291 -0.14 2.09 -29.21
CA VAL A 291 -0.06 3.47 -29.67
C VAL A 291 -1.33 4.26 -29.32
N GLU A 292 -2.50 3.61 -29.31
CA GLU A 292 -3.78 4.21 -28.91
C GLU A 292 -3.86 4.45 -27.40
N ARG A 293 -3.27 3.55 -26.60
CA ARG A 293 -3.31 3.59 -25.13
C ARG A 293 -1.92 3.37 -24.54
N PRO A 294 -1.00 4.34 -24.74
CA PRO A 294 0.35 4.24 -24.21
C PRO A 294 0.33 4.22 -22.68
N TYR A 295 1.36 3.64 -22.07
CA TYR A 295 1.52 3.75 -20.63
C TYR A 295 1.90 5.18 -20.24
N MET A 296 1.26 5.75 -19.23
CA MET A 296 1.59 7.07 -18.71
C MET A 296 2.71 6.96 -17.67
N VAL A 297 3.81 7.67 -17.91
CA VAL A 297 4.95 7.73 -16.99
C VAL A 297 5.19 9.17 -16.53
N LEU A 298 6.01 9.35 -15.48
CA LEU A 298 6.49 10.66 -15.04
C LEU A 298 7.97 10.85 -15.37
N ARG A 299 8.74 9.78 -15.46
CA ARG A 299 10.17 9.84 -15.75
C ARG A 299 10.55 8.79 -16.77
N HIS A 300 11.65 9.03 -17.47
CA HIS A 300 12.19 8.05 -18.42
C HIS A 300 12.60 6.75 -17.72
N GLU A 301 13.07 6.80 -16.46
CA GLU A 301 13.39 5.59 -15.69
C GLU A 301 12.17 4.67 -15.49
N ASP A 302 10.97 5.24 -15.38
CA ASP A 302 9.74 4.47 -15.18
C ASP A 302 9.44 3.55 -16.39
N GLU A 303 9.86 3.94 -17.60
CA GLU A 303 9.71 3.13 -18.82
C GLU A 303 10.51 1.83 -18.71
N TYR A 304 11.76 1.93 -18.24
CA TYR A 304 12.65 0.80 -18.01
C TYR A 304 12.15 -0.09 -16.87
N ASP A 305 11.58 0.50 -15.81
CA ASP A 305 10.93 -0.26 -14.74
C ASP A 305 9.75 -1.09 -15.27
N VAL A 306 8.93 -0.54 -16.17
CA VAL A 306 7.84 -1.28 -16.85
C VAL A 306 8.39 -2.43 -17.69
N LEU A 307 9.45 -2.21 -18.47
CA LEU A 307 10.08 -3.28 -19.25
C LEU A 307 10.58 -4.40 -18.35
N CYS A 308 11.28 -4.06 -17.27
CA CYS A 308 11.80 -5.03 -16.30
C CYS A 308 10.65 -5.81 -15.65
N TRP A 309 9.58 -5.14 -15.25
CA TRP A 309 8.39 -5.77 -14.68
C TRP A 309 7.71 -6.75 -15.63
N LEU A 310 7.63 -6.40 -16.91
CA LEU A 310 7.04 -7.24 -17.95
C LEU A 310 7.99 -8.34 -18.46
N GLY A 311 9.24 -8.36 -17.99
CA GLY A 311 10.27 -9.30 -18.45
C GLY A 311 10.64 -9.08 -19.92
N ARG A 312 10.73 -7.82 -20.35
CA ARG A 312 11.02 -7.42 -21.75
C ARG A 312 12.37 -6.74 -21.88
N THR A 313 13.01 -6.91 -23.03
CA THR A 313 14.30 -6.29 -23.34
C THR A 313 14.14 -5.23 -24.42
N LEU A 314 14.64 -4.03 -24.16
CA LEU A 314 14.68 -2.95 -25.15
C LEU A 314 15.70 -3.25 -26.26
N LYS A 315 15.29 -3.06 -27.52
CA LYS A 315 16.17 -3.13 -28.69
C LYS A 315 16.46 -1.75 -29.26
N MET A 316 15.46 -0.88 -29.32
CA MET A 316 15.57 0.48 -29.85
C MET A 316 14.51 1.37 -29.21
N GLN A 317 14.85 2.63 -28.96
CA GLN A 317 13.94 3.66 -28.48
C GLN A 317 13.95 4.83 -29.47
N SER A 318 12.78 5.39 -29.76
CA SER A 318 12.61 6.59 -30.58
C SER A 318 11.50 7.47 -30.02
N LEU A 319 11.67 8.78 -30.13
CA LEU A 319 10.63 9.74 -29.79
C LEU A 319 9.75 10.02 -31.00
N ILE A 320 8.43 9.92 -30.84
CA ILE A 320 7.44 10.27 -31.86
C ILE A 320 6.44 11.29 -31.32
N GLU A 321 5.87 12.09 -32.23
CA GLU A 321 4.78 13.01 -31.90
C GLU A 321 3.45 12.40 -32.36
N LEU A 322 2.49 12.28 -31.45
CA LEU A 322 1.17 11.69 -31.70
C LEU A 322 0.08 12.61 -31.16
N ASP A 323 -0.64 13.27 -32.07
CA ASP A 323 -1.72 14.20 -31.71
C ASP A 323 -1.30 15.28 -30.70
N GLY A 324 -0.08 15.81 -30.86
CA GLY A 324 0.50 16.82 -29.96
C GLY A 324 1.04 16.26 -28.64
N ARG A 325 1.06 14.94 -28.46
CA ARG A 325 1.72 14.26 -27.33
C ARG A 325 3.13 13.84 -27.72
N ALA A 326 4.04 13.94 -26.76
CA ALA A 326 5.38 13.36 -26.88
C ALA A 326 5.31 11.92 -26.37
N VAL A 327 5.59 10.96 -27.25
CA VAL A 327 5.48 9.53 -26.96
C VAL A 327 6.79 8.84 -27.29
N ASP A 328 7.33 8.11 -26.33
CA ASP A 328 8.46 7.22 -26.57
C ASP A 328 7.98 5.87 -27.10
N GLU A 329 8.51 5.49 -28.25
CA GLU A 329 8.32 4.22 -28.93
C GLU A 329 9.50 3.30 -28.62
N MET A 330 9.24 2.17 -27.98
CA MET A 330 10.23 1.18 -27.57
C MET A 330 10.03 -0.14 -28.33
N LEU A 331 10.89 -0.40 -29.31
CA LEU A 331 10.98 -1.68 -30.00
C LEU A 331 11.69 -2.70 -29.12
N LEU A 332 11.07 -3.86 -28.92
CA LEU A 332 11.56 -4.96 -28.09
C LEU A 332 12.33 -5.99 -28.92
N ASP A 333 13.05 -6.89 -28.23
CA ASP A 333 13.83 -7.97 -28.83
C ASP A 333 12.97 -9.01 -29.57
N ASP A 334 11.74 -9.25 -29.09
CA ASP A 334 10.74 -10.11 -29.73
C ASP A 334 10.02 -9.45 -30.93
N GLY A 335 10.37 -8.20 -31.25
CA GLY A 335 9.85 -7.45 -32.38
C GLY A 335 8.52 -6.74 -32.11
N SER A 336 7.94 -6.87 -30.91
CA SER A 336 6.82 -6.04 -30.47
C SER A 336 7.27 -4.64 -30.07
N THR A 337 6.32 -3.71 -29.95
CA THR A 337 6.57 -2.31 -29.60
C THR A 337 5.68 -1.90 -28.44
N LEU A 338 6.25 -1.15 -27.49
CA LEU A 338 5.51 -0.48 -26.43
C LEU A 338 5.62 1.04 -26.58
N TYR A 339 4.55 1.75 -26.21
CA TYR A 339 4.45 3.20 -26.28
C TYR A 339 4.27 3.80 -24.89
N PHE A 340 5.00 4.88 -24.61
CA PHE A 340 4.98 5.57 -23.32
C PHE A 340 4.69 7.06 -23.50
N ASP A 341 3.68 7.58 -22.82
CA ASP A 341 3.34 9.01 -22.84
C ASP A 341 4.24 9.78 -21.87
N ILE A 342 5.16 10.55 -22.45
CA ILE A 342 6.15 11.36 -21.73
C ILE A 342 5.85 12.86 -21.85
N THR A 343 4.63 13.24 -22.24
CA THR A 343 4.29 14.62 -22.59
C THR A 343 4.64 15.61 -21.47
N GLU A 344 4.33 15.27 -20.22
CA GLU A 344 4.57 16.14 -19.07
C GLU A 344 6.06 16.32 -18.76
N SER A 345 6.86 15.25 -18.82
CA SER A 345 8.31 15.36 -18.63
C SER A 345 8.94 16.13 -19.77
N PHE A 346 8.57 15.85 -21.01
CA PHE A 346 9.06 16.53 -22.20
C PHE A 346 8.80 18.03 -22.19
N VAL A 347 7.56 18.46 -21.85
CA VAL A 347 7.21 19.88 -21.73
C VAL A 347 8.06 20.56 -20.65
N ARG A 348 8.24 19.92 -19.49
CA ARG A 348 9.04 20.48 -18.40
C ARG A 348 10.51 20.68 -18.78
N ALA A 349 11.11 19.79 -19.57
CA ALA A 349 12.45 19.99 -20.13
C ALA A 349 12.53 21.23 -21.04
N GLY A 350 11.52 21.42 -21.88
CA GLY A 350 11.43 22.57 -22.79
C GLY A 350 11.32 23.92 -22.08
N GLU A 351 10.72 23.97 -20.89
CA GLU A 351 10.63 25.17 -20.06
C GLU A 351 12.00 25.55 -19.45
N GLY A 352 12.77 24.57 -18.99
CA GLY A 352 14.09 24.78 -18.37
C GLY A 352 15.21 25.21 -19.33
N GLY A 353 15.04 24.96 -20.64
CA GLY A 353 15.98 25.42 -21.68
C GLY A 353 15.77 26.85 -22.16
N ARG A 354 14.77 27.58 -21.63
CA ARG A 354 14.41 28.94 -22.05
C ARG A 354 14.66 30.03 -20.98
N SER A 355 15.31 29.69 -19.86
CA SER A 355 15.65 30.62 -18.77
C SER A 355 17.05 31.20 -18.89
#